data_AF-A0AA96HPV3-F1
#
_entry.id   AF-A0AA96HPV3-F1
#
_cell.length_a   1.000
_cell.length_b   1.000
_cell.length_c   1.000
_cell.angle_alpha   90.00
_cell.angle_beta   90.00
_cell.angle_gamma   90.00
#
_symmetry.space_group_name_H-M   'P 1'
#
loop_
_entity.id
_entity.type
_entity.pdbx_description
1 polymer ?
#
loop_
_entity_poly.entity_id
_entity_poly.type
_entity_poly.pdbx_seq_one_letter_code
_entity_poly.pdbx_strand_id
1 'polypeptide(L)'
;MSRKLPHIDQLIKLAQSNPTELEEIRLREIEALISSAPEEMQKRLRGLQFQIDCRRQLHKTSLGSCISISQMMHESVGKLNSALHGLTAPKGSPQGKTADIIEFPVTA
;
A
#
# COMPACT_ATOMS: atom_id res chain seq x y z
N MET A 1 -19.42 11.36 -5.36
CA MET A 1 -19.55 12.17 -4.13
C MET A 1 -18.39 13.15 -4.09
N SER A 2 -18.64 14.45 -4.29
CA SER A 2 -17.60 15.48 -4.34
C SER A 2 -17.23 15.91 -2.92
N ARG A 3 -16.24 15.26 -2.29
CA ARG A 3 -15.66 15.74 -1.03
C ARG A 3 -14.76 16.94 -1.31
N LYS A 4 -14.92 18.02 -0.56
CA LYS A 4 -14.01 19.16 -0.59
C LYS A 4 -12.83 18.85 0.33
N LEU A 5 -11.73 18.39 -0.25
CA LEU A 5 -10.44 18.37 0.43
C LEU A 5 -10.03 19.81 0.77
N PRO A 6 -9.32 20.06 1.89
CA PRO A 6 -8.74 21.36 2.18
C PRO A 6 -7.84 21.83 1.03
N HIS A 7 -7.70 23.14 0.84
CA HIS A 7 -6.80 23.66 -0.19
C HIS A 7 -5.36 23.27 0.12
N ILE A 8 -4.53 23.08 -0.90
CA ILE A 8 -3.12 22.66 -0.75
C ILE A 8 -2.35 23.60 0.18
N ASP A 9 -2.59 24.91 0.09
CA ASP A 9 -1.95 25.90 0.97
C ASP A 9 -2.28 25.68 2.45
N GLN A 10 -3.50 25.21 2.75
CA GLN A 10 -3.92 24.92 4.12
C GLN A 10 -3.21 23.66 4.64
N LEU A 11 -3.07 22.64 3.80
CA LEU A 11 -2.34 21.41 4.15
C LEU A 11 -0.85 21.68 4.39
N ILE A 12 -0.23 22.56 3.59
CA ILE A 12 1.17 22.97 3.79
C ILE A 12 1.34 23.73 5.11
N LYS A 13 0.42 24.66 5.42
CA LYS A 13 0.44 25.38 6.71
C LYS A 13 0.28 24.42 7.88
N LEU A 14 -0.63 23.46 7.78
CA LEU A 14 -0.82 22.42 8.80
C LEU A 14 0.43 21.56 8.97
N ALA A 15 1.08 21.14 7.88
CA ALA A 15 2.32 20.37 7.95
C ALA A 15 3.44 21.08 8.74
N GLN A 16 3.50 22.41 8.66
CA GLN A 16 4.50 23.22 9.34
C GLN A 16 4.14 23.55 10.80
N SER A 17 2.85 23.78 11.07
CA SER A 17 2.38 24.28 12.38
C SER A 17 1.83 23.18 13.30
N ASN A 18 1.17 22.16 12.74
CA ASN A 18 0.55 21.07 13.48
C ASN A 18 0.53 19.76 12.66
N PRO A 19 1.63 19.00 12.64
CA PRO A 19 1.73 17.77 11.85
C PRO A 19 0.76 16.68 12.32
N THR A 20 0.36 16.68 13.59
CA THR A 20 -0.60 15.70 14.13
C THR A 20 -1.99 15.88 13.52
N GLU A 21 -2.47 17.11 13.43
CA GLU A 21 -3.78 17.42 12.82
C GLU A 21 -3.82 17.06 11.33
N LEU A 22 -2.69 17.21 10.62
CA LEU A 22 -2.57 16.76 9.24
C LEU A 22 -2.72 15.23 9.11
N GLU A 23 -2.12 14.46 10.02
CA GLU A 23 -2.27 13.00 10.04
C GLU A 23 -3.70 12.56 10.39
N GLU A 24 -4.40 13.30 11.26
CA GLU A 24 -5.82 13.03 11.55
C GLU A 24 -6.71 13.25 10.32
N ILE A 25 -6.49 14.35 9.58
CA ILE A 25 -7.19 14.61 8.32
C ILE A 25 -6.92 13.47 7.33
N ARG A 26 -5.65 13.05 7.20
CA ARG A 26 -5.27 11.94 6.33
C ARG A 26 -6.02 10.65 6.68
N LEU A 27 -6.02 10.25 7.95
CA LEU A 27 -6.71 9.04 8.40
C LEU A 27 -8.22 9.11 8.17
N ARG A 28 -8.83 10.26 8.46
CA ARG A 28 -10.27 10.49 8.23
C ARG A 28 -10.64 10.32 6.76
N GLU A 29 -9.86 10.92 5.85
CA GLU A 29 -10.13 10.83 4.41
C GLU A 29 -9.95 9.42 3.86
N ILE A 30 -8.94 8.69 4.35
CA ILE A 30 -8.72 7.28 4.02
C ILE A 30 -9.91 6.42 4.47
N GLU A 31 -10.32 6.54 5.73
CA GLU A 31 -11.42 5.75 6.27
C GLU A 31 -12.74 6.06 5.54
N ALA A 32 -12.97 7.34 5.26
CA ALA A 32 -14.13 7.76 4.48
C ALA A 32 -14.08 7.21 3.05
N LEU A 33 -12.90 7.14 2.41
CA LEU A 33 -12.75 6.54 1.08
C LEU A 33 -13.07 5.03 1.13
N ILE A 34 -12.49 4.31 2.08
CA ILE A 34 -12.69 2.86 2.24
C ILE A 34 -14.16 2.54 2.51
N SER A 35 -14.78 3.23 3.47
CA SER A 35 -16.20 3.02 3.81
C SER A 35 -17.16 3.33 2.66
N SER A 36 -16.78 4.23 1.73
CA SER A 36 -17.59 4.55 0.56
C SER A 36 -17.48 3.53 -0.59
N ALA A 37 -16.50 2.61 -0.53
CA ALA A 37 -16.32 1.57 -1.54
C ALA A 37 -17.28 0.38 -1.30
N PRO A 38 -17.60 -0.41 -2.35
CA PRO A 38 -18.36 -1.66 -2.21
C PRO A 38 -17.71 -2.60 -1.19
N GLU A 39 -18.53 -3.31 -0.41
CA GLU A 39 -18.10 -4.14 0.73
C GLU A 39 -17.01 -5.16 0.33
N GLU A 40 -17.16 -5.79 -0.83
CA GLU A 40 -16.19 -6.73 -1.40
C GLU A 40 -14.79 -6.13 -1.59
N MET A 41 -14.72 -4.82 -1.89
CA MET A 41 -13.47 -4.10 -2.09
C MET A 41 -12.88 -3.54 -0.80
N GLN A 42 -13.70 -3.30 0.24
CA GLN A 42 -13.24 -2.67 1.48
C GLN A 42 -12.12 -3.47 2.15
N LYS A 43 -12.26 -4.81 2.21
CA LYS A 43 -11.22 -5.69 2.78
C LYS A 43 -9.89 -5.54 2.06
N ARG A 44 -9.92 -5.51 0.72
CA ARG A 44 -8.72 -5.32 -0.10
C ARG A 44 -8.11 -3.94 0.09
N LEU A 45 -8.93 -2.89 0.17
CA LEU A 45 -8.47 -1.52 0.39
C LEU A 45 -7.82 -1.34 1.77
N ARG A 46 -8.37 -1.94 2.83
CA ARG A 46 -7.73 -1.95 4.16
C ARG A 46 -6.38 -2.67 4.14
N GLY A 47 -6.27 -3.79 3.42
CA GLY A 47 -5.00 -4.47 3.22
C GLY A 47 -3.96 -3.61 2.48
N LEU A 48 -4.40 -2.83 1.48
CA LEU A 48 -3.53 -1.89 0.78
C LEU A 48 -3.09 -0.74 1.69
N GLN A 49 -4.02 -0.19 2.48
CA GLN A 49 -3.72 0.85 3.45
C GLN A 49 -2.66 0.41 4.46
N PHE A 50 -2.78 -0.81 5.01
CA PHE A 50 -1.78 -1.40 5.88
C PHE A 50 -0.38 -1.46 5.25
N GLN A 51 -0.29 -1.90 3.98
CA GLN A 51 1.00 -1.94 3.28
C GLN A 51 1.61 -0.54 3.08
N ILE A 52 0.77 0.46 2.79
CA ILE A 52 1.20 1.85 2.67
C ILE A 52 1.73 2.35 4.02
N ASP A 53 1.01 2.11 5.12
CA ASP A 53 1.42 2.54 6.45
C ASP A 53 2.74 1.87 6.89
N CYS A 54 2.89 0.56 6.68
CA CYS A 54 4.15 -0.13 6.94
C CYS A 54 5.32 0.51 6.17
N ARG A 55 5.15 0.83 4.89
CA ARG A 55 6.22 1.49 4.13
C ARG A 55 6.52 2.88 4.63
N ARG A 56 5.52 3.65 5.06
CA ARG A 56 5.78 4.95 5.69
C ARG A 56 6.62 4.79 6.96
N GLN A 57 6.34 3.77 7.78
CA GLN A 57 7.07 3.51 9.02
C GLN A 57 8.49 2.97 8.81
N LEU A 58 8.70 2.15 7.78
CA LEU A 58 10.02 1.54 7.49
C LEU A 58 11.04 2.56 6.95
N HIS A 59 10.59 3.65 6.34
CA HIS A 59 11.45 4.67 5.76
C HIS A 59 11.79 5.77 6.78
N LYS A 60 13.07 6.11 6.89
CA LYS A 60 13.56 7.15 7.82
C LYS A 60 13.20 8.58 7.41
N THR A 61 12.86 8.78 6.13
CA THR A 61 12.56 10.09 5.55
C THR A 61 11.22 10.07 4.83
N SER A 62 10.52 11.21 4.88
CA SER A 62 9.25 11.42 4.17
C SER A 62 9.40 11.19 2.65
N LEU A 63 10.49 11.69 2.05
CA LEU A 63 10.78 11.49 0.63
C LEU A 63 11.00 10.01 0.27
N GLY A 64 11.73 9.25 1.11
CA GLY A 64 11.94 7.81 0.90
C GLY A 64 10.62 7.04 0.87
N SER A 65 9.73 7.36 1.80
CA SER A 65 8.39 6.76 1.84
C SER A 65 7.58 7.11 0.58
N CYS A 66 7.66 8.36 0.09
CA CYS A 66 6.96 8.82 -1.11
C CYS A 66 7.43 8.05 -2.36
N ILE A 67 8.73 7.90 -2.53
CA ILE A 67 9.31 7.14 -3.64
C ILE A 67 8.85 5.68 -3.58
N SER A 68 8.90 5.06 -2.40
CA SER A 68 8.51 3.66 -2.21
C SER A 68 7.02 3.42 -2.49
N ILE A 69 6.15 4.36 -2.10
CA ILE A 69 4.72 4.30 -2.41
C ILE A 69 4.49 4.48 -3.92
N SER A 70 5.18 5.44 -4.55
CA SER A 70 5.11 5.68 -6.00
C SER A 70 5.51 4.45 -6.81
N GLN A 71 6.57 3.74 -6.40
CA GLN A 71 7.00 2.48 -7.01
C GLN A 71 5.91 1.41 -6.95
N MET A 72 5.24 1.22 -5.81
CA MET A 72 4.13 0.26 -5.69
C MET A 72 2.95 0.60 -6.61
N MET A 73 2.60 1.89 -6.71
CA MET A 73 1.55 2.33 -7.64
C MET A 73 1.96 2.00 -9.08
N HIS A 74 3.20 2.28 -9.46
CA HIS A 74 3.72 2.01 -10.79
C HIS A 74 3.77 0.52 -11.12
N GLU A 75 4.23 -0.32 -10.17
CA GLU A 75 4.19 -1.78 -10.31
C GLU A 75 2.76 -2.30 -10.51
N SER A 76 1.79 -1.72 -9.82
CA SER A 76 0.38 -2.12 -9.93
C SER A 76 -0.17 -1.81 -11.32
N VAL A 77 0.18 -0.64 -11.87
CA VAL A 77 -0.15 -0.27 -13.25
C VAL A 77 0.57 -1.18 -14.24
N GLY A 78 1.84 -1.49 -14.01
CA GLY A 78 2.60 -2.43 -14.85
C GLY A 78 1.94 -3.81 -14.89
N LYS A 79 1.56 -4.36 -13.73
CA LYS A 79 0.84 -5.64 -13.63
C LYS A 79 -0.49 -5.63 -14.38
N LEU A 80 -1.26 -4.55 -14.25
CA LEU A 80 -2.51 -4.37 -14.99
C LEU A 80 -2.24 -4.33 -16.50
N ASN A 81 -1.24 -3.56 -16.92
CA ASN A 81 -0.87 -3.43 -18.33
C ASN A 81 -0.45 -4.77 -18.93
N SER A 82 0.35 -5.56 -18.22
CA SER A 82 0.74 -6.91 -18.64
C SER A 82 -0.44 -7.87 -18.73
N ALA A 83 -1.38 -7.80 -17.78
CA ALA A 83 -2.59 -8.62 -17.79
C ALA A 83 -3.49 -8.28 -18.98
N LEU A 84 -3.63 -7.00 -19.32
CA LEU A 84 -4.44 -6.55 -20.46
C LEU A 84 -3.83 -6.95 -21.81
N HIS A 85 -2.50 -6.88 -21.94
CA HIS A 85 -1.82 -7.22 -23.19
C HIS A 85 -1.49 -8.72 -23.34
N GLY A 86 -1.92 -9.57 -22.40
CA GLY A 86 -1.58 -11.00 -22.41
C GLY A 86 -0.08 -11.28 -22.26
N LEU A 87 0.73 -10.26 -21.95
CA LEU A 87 2.16 -10.33 -21.69
C LEU A 87 2.45 -10.86 -20.28
N THR A 88 1.57 -11.69 -19.73
CA THR A 88 1.93 -12.51 -18.58
C THR A 88 3.07 -13.38 -19.06
N ALA A 89 4.32 -12.97 -18.77
CA ALA A 89 5.47 -13.84 -18.91
C ALA A 89 5.04 -15.18 -18.32
N PRO A 90 5.29 -16.31 -19.02
CA PRO A 90 5.05 -17.60 -18.40
C PRO A 90 5.83 -17.53 -17.10
N LYS A 91 5.10 -17.53 -15.97
CA LYS A 91 5.70 -17.90 -14.71
C LYS A 91 6.21 -19.29 -15.03
N GLY A 92 7.52 -19.41 -15.25
CA GLY A 92 8.19 -20.68 -15.12
C GLY A 92 7.66 -21.22 -13.82
N SER A 93 6.83 -22.27 -13.89
CA SER A 93 6.56 -23.12 -12.77
C SER A 93 7.92 -23.32 -12.12
N PRO A 94 8.11 -23.07 -10.81
CA PRO A 94 9.31 -23.57 -10.17
C PRO A 94 9.26 -25.07 -10.38
N GLN A 95 10.00 -25.56 -11.37
CA GLN A 95 10.27 -26.98 -11.55
C GLN A 95 10.77 -27.44 -10.19
N GLY A 96 10.05 -28.41 -9.64
CA GLY A 96 10.11 -28.78 -8.24
C GLY A 96 11.53 -28.89 -7.73
N LYS A 97 11.96 -27.90 -6.95
CA LYS A 97 12.91 -28.15 -5.88
C LYS A 97 12.05 -28.42 -4.66
N THR A 98 11.77 -29.71 -4.44
CA THR A 98 11.32 -30.18 -3.14
C THR A 98 12.32 -29.67 -2.12
N ALA A 99 11.87 -28.82 -1.20
CA ALA A 99 12.70 -28.43 -0.07
C ALA A 99 12.89 -29.66 0.82
N ASP A 100 14.12 -29.91 1.26
CA ASP A 100 14.37 -30.97 2.23
C ASP A 100 13.72 -30.60 3.56
N ILE A 101 12.71 -31.38 3.96
CA ILE A 101 12.05 -31.23 5.26
C ILE A 101 13.03 -31.76 6.30
N ILE A 102 13.59 -30.86 7.11
CA ILE A 102 14.39 -31.24 8.28
C ILE A 102 13.41 -31.62 9.39
N GLU A 103 13.50 -32.86 9.86
CA GLU A 103 12.68 -33.33 10.99
C GLU A 103 13.03 -32.57 12.28
N PHE A 104 11.99 -32.25 13.05
CA PHE A 104 12.13 -31.51 14.30
C PHE A 104 12.90 -32.38 15.30
N PRO A 105 14.00 -31.90 15.92
CA PRO A 105 14.77 -32.72 16.85
C PRO A 105 13.94 -32.99 18.10
N VAL A 106 13.49 -34.24 18.25
CA VAL A 106 12.86 -34.72 19.47
C VAL A 106 13.98 -34.88 20.50
N THR A 107 13.99 -34.01 21.51
CA THR A 107 14.92 -34.11 22.64
C THR A 107 14.51 -35.31 23.49
N ALA A 108 15.42 -36.27 23.64
CA ALA A 108 15.32 -37.40 24.58
C ALA A 108 15.82 -36.99 25.97
#